data_AF-A0A9C8D804-F1
#
_entry.id   AF-A0A9C8D804-F1
#
_cell.length_a   1.000
_cell.length_b   1.000
_cell.length_c   1.000
_cell.angle_alpha   90.00
_cell.angle_beta   90.00
_cell.angle_gamma   90.00
#
_symmetry.space_group_name_H-M   'P 1'
#
loop_
_entity.id
_entity.type
_entity.pdbx_description
1 polymer ?
#
loop_
_entity_poly.entity_id
_entity_poly.type
_entity_poly.pdbx_seq_one_letter_code
_entity_poly.pdbx_strand_id
1 'polypeptide(L)'
;MQSLEENLLSYTLERTDKELLFKIKRFLISKGRTLSTAESCTGGYLSSFFSLLPGSSDFFKGGIVTYQTEVKTDVLGVDKNIVEKFGVVSEEMSIEMAKRVKEKLNSYYGISATGNLGPSVLENKRKGLVYSSVYSEKGILSKRFLLSGTRSKIRDLLILNILKIFFIYLEGEEV
;
A
#
# COMPACT_ATOMS: atom_id res chain seq x y z
N MET A 1 13.42 3.07 -27.19
CA MET A 1 13.23 3.37 -25.76
C MET A 1 12.02 2.65 -25.17
N GLN A 2 10.86 2.71 -25.82
CA GLN A 2 9.62 2.05 -25.36
C GLN A 2 9.76 0.52 -25.10
N SER A 3 10.59 -0.18 -25.89
CA SER A 3 10.81 -1.63 -25.77
C SER A 3 11.65 -2.08 -24.56
N LEU A 4 12.47 -1.20 -23.98
CA LEU A 4 13.29 -1.52 -22.80
C LEU A 4 12.52 -1.27 -21.49
N GLU A 5 11.71 -0.21 -21.46
CA GLU A 5 10.80 0.08 -20.34
C GLU A 5 9.71 -0.99 -20.22
N GLU A 6 9.15 -1.43 -21.35
CA GLU A 6 8.19 -2.55 -21.35
C GLU A 6 8.80 -3.86 -20.88
N ASN A 7 10.09 -4.08 -21.15
CA ASN A 7 10.85 -5.24 -20.69
C ASN A 7 11.18 -5.17 -19.18
N LEU A 8 11.62 -4.04 -18.65
CA LEU A 8 11.85 -3.93 -17.19
C LEU A 8 10.57 -4.15 -16.38
N LEU A 9 9.45 -3.63 -16.91
CA LEU A 9 8.14 -3.77 -16.30
C LEU A 9 7.63 -5.22 -16.37
N SER A 10 7.99 -5.99 -17.41
CA SER A 10 7.61 -7.41 -17.53
C SER A 10 8.44 -8.36 -16.65
N TYR A 11 9.71 -8.01 -16.36
CA TYR A 11 10.53 -8.77 -15.40
C TYR A 11 10.07 -8.62 -13.95
N THR A 12 9.42 -7.50 -13.62
CA THR A 12 9.06 -7.14 -12.24
C THR A 12 7.61 -7.48 -11.89
N LEU A 13 6.73 -7.55 -12.88
CA LEU A 13 5.27 -7.67 -12.68
C LEU A 13 4.69 -8.81 -13.49
N GLU A 14 3.81 -9.59 -12.86
CA GLU A 14 2.95 -10.50 -13.62
C GLU A 14 2.00 -9.69 -14.53
N ARG A 15 1.57 -10.29 -15.65
CA ARG A 15 0.69 -9.61 -16.64
C ARG A 15 -0.56 -9.01 -15.99
N THR A 16 -1.18 -9.75 -15.08
CA THR A 16 -2.40 -9.32 -14.38
C THR A 16 -2.15 -8.10 -13.49
N ASP A 17 -0.99 -8.04 -12.82
CA ASP A 17 -0.61 -6.91 -11.96
C ASP A 17 -0.44 -5.64 -12.80
N LYS A 18 0.22 -5.78 -13.96
CA LYS A 18 0.43 -4.68 -14.92
C LYS A 18 -0.90 -4.13 -15.44
N GLU A 19 -1.82 -4.99 -15.88
CA GLU A 19 -3.14 -4.56 -16.36
C GLU A 19 -3.92 -3.76 -15.30
N LEU A 20 -3.90 -4.22 -14.04
CA LEU A 20 -4.58 -3.56 -12.93
C LEU A 20 -3.95 -2.20 -12.59
N LEU A 21 -2.61 -2.13 -12.53
CA LEU A 21 -1.87 -0.88 -12.35
C LEU A 21 -2.18 0.16 -13.42
N PHE A 22 -2.26 -0.26 -14.70
CA PHE A 22 -2.63 0.66 -15.79
C PHE A 22 -4.07 1.16 -15.68
N LYS A 23 -5.01 0.35 -15.19
CA LYS A 23 -6.39 0.81 -14.93
C LYS A 23 -6.42 1.86 -13.82
N ILE A 24 -5.74 1.60 -12.70
CA ILE A 24 -5.59 2.54 -11.59
C ILE A 24 -4.96 3.86 -12.09
N LYS A 25 -3.84 3.78 -12.83
CA LYS A 25 -3.20 4.97 -13.43
C LYS A 25 -4.19 5.79 -14.26
N ARG A 26 -4.92 5.14 -15.19
CA ARG A 26 -5.88 5.82 -16.07
C ARG A 26 -6.97 6.53 -15.27
N PHE A 27 -7.51 5.88 -14.25
CA PHE A 27 -8.51 6.47 -13.37
C PHE A 27 -7.97 7.71 -12.64
N LEU A 28 -6.77 7.59 -12.05
CA LEU A 28 -6.20 8.69 -11.28
C LEU A 28 -5.91 9.91 -12.15
N ILE A 29 -5.30 9.70 -13.32
CA ILE A 29 -5.01 10.77 -14.27
C ILE A 29 -6.30 11.42 -14.77
N SER A 30 -7.33 10.63 -15.15
CA SER A 30 -8.58 11.18 -15.68
C SER A 30 -9.36 12.01 -14.66
N LYS A 31 -9.15 11.75 -13.36
CA LYS A 31 -9.76 12.51 -12.25
C LYS A 31 -8.86 13.59 -11.66
N GLY A 32 -7.62 13.74 -12.13
CA GLY A 32 -6.62 14.63 -11.53
C GLY A 32 -6.29 14.29 -10.07
N ARG A 33 -6.37 12.99 -9.71
CA ARG A 33 -6.16 12.50 -8.35
C ARG A 33 -4.78 11.89 -8.18
N THR A 34 -4.29 11.93 -6.94
CA THR A 34 -2.97 11.42 -6.60
C THR A 34 -3.03 10.43 -5.44
N LEU A 35 -2.03 9.57 -5.30
CA LEU A 35 -1.90 8.63 -4.20
C LEU A 35 -0.54 8.74 -3.52
N SER A 36 -0.49 8.31 -2.27
CA SER A 36 0.74 8.06 -1.52
C SER A 36 0.65 6.75 -0.71
N THR A 37 1.80 6.20 -0.31
CA THR A 37 1.90 4.87 0.33
C THR A 37 2.66 4.91 1.66
N ALA A 38 2.11 4.26 2.70
CA ALA A 38 2.78 4.00 3.98
C ALA A 38 3.11 2.51 4.08
N GLU A 39 4.39 2.17 4.07
CA GLU A 39 4.82 0.77 3.99
C GLU A 39 5.59 0.34 5.21
N SER A 40 5.16 -0.72 5.89
CA SER A 40 5.98 -1.41 6.87
C SER A 40 6.51 -2.69 6.24
N CYS A 41 5.73 -3.76 6.26
CA CYS A 41 6.21 -5.09 5.93
C CYS A 41 6.63 -5.28 4.45
N THR A 42 6.11 -4.45 3.54
CA THR A 42 6.44 -4.47 2.11
C THR A 42 7.75 -3.76 1.77
N GLY A 43 8.23 -2.85 2.64
CA GLY A 43 9.57 -2.25 2.53
C GLY A 43 9.81 -1.39 1.28
N GLY A 44 8.79 -0.71 0.75
CA GLY A 44 8.90 0.11 -0.47
C GLY A 44 8.46 -0.60 -1.74
N TYR A 45 8.12 -1.89 -1.65
CA TYR A 45 7.75 -2.70 -2.80
C TYR A 45 6.40 -2.32 -3.40
N LEU A 46 5.46 -1.80 -2.61
CA LEU A 46 4.23 -1.23 -3.18
C LEU A 46 4.53 0.05 -3.96
N SER A 47 5.38 0.91 -3.40
CA SER A 47 5.80 2.15 -4.06
C SER A 47 6.48 1.89 -5.39
N SER A 48 7.31 0.84 -5.49
CA SER A 48 7.97 0.51 -6.75
C SER A 48 6.98 0.15 -7.86
N PHE A 49 5.85 -0.50 -7.54
CA PHE A 49 4.83 -0.84 -8.55
C PHE A 49 4.23 0.42 -9.18
N PHE A 50 3.98 1.47 -8.38
CA PHE A 50 3.46 2.73 -8.89
C PHE A 50 4.53 3.56 -9.59
N SER A 51 5.74 3.64 -9.04
CA SER A 51 6.82 4.45 -9.62
C SER A 51 7.33 3.92 -10.95
N LEU A 52 7.24 2.62 -11.20
CA LEU A 52 7.63 1.98 -12.45
C LEU A 52 6.70 2.29 -13.64
N LEU A 53 5.49 2.81 -13.40
CA LEU A 53 4.61 3.22 -14.49
C LEU A 53 5.12 4.51 -15.14
N PRO A 54 5.22 4.58 -16.49
CA PRO A 54 5.56 5.83 -17.17
C PRO A 54 4.59 6.96 -16.77
N GLY A 55 5.09 8.17 -16.52
CA GLY A 55 4.27 9.29 -16.03
C GLY A 55 3.78 9.13 -14.59
N SER A 56 4.45 8.32 -13.77
CA SER A 56 4.11 8.13 -12.36
C SER A 56 4.09 9.42 -11.55
N SER A 57 4.89 10.44 -11.94
CA SER A 57 4.88 11.77 -11.34
C SER A 57 3.51 12.46 -11.37
N ASP A 58 2.62 12.09 -12.30
CA ASP A 58 1.32 12.75 -12.47
C ASP A 58 0.31 12.29 -11.41
N PHE A 59 0.50 11.11 -10.82
CA PHE A 59 -0.47 10.52 -9.88
C PHE A 59 0.15 9.93 -8.60
N PHE A 60 1.46 9.66 -8.55
CA PHE A 60 2.11 9.09 -7.38
C PHE A 60 2.97 10.15 -6.68
N LYS A 61 2.56 10.57 -5.48
CA LYS A 61 3.27 11.56 -4.67
C LYS A 61 4.52 10.99 -3.98
N GLY A 62 4.65 9.68 -3.93
CA GLY A 62 5.71 8.98 -3.20
C GLY A 62 5.18 8.16 -2.04
N GLY A 63 6.11 7.60 -1.26
CA GLY A 63 5.80 6.74 -0.13
C GLY A 63 6.73 6.97 1.06
N ILE A 64 6.27 6.56 2.23
CA ILE A 64 7.03 6.58 3.49
C ILE A 64 7.14 5.15 3.99
N VAL A 65 8.36 4.63 4.03
CA VAL A 65 8.64 3.31 4.61
C VAL A 65 8.83 3.44 6.12
N THR A 66 7.83 2.99 6.88
CA THR A 66 7.78 3.05 8.35
C THR A 66 8.07 1.69 8.98
N TYR A 67 9.23 1.14 8.67
CA TYR A 67 9.56 -0.25 9.00
C TYR A 67 9.59 -0.53 10.51
N GLN A 68 10.13 0.42 11.30
CA GLN A 68 10.20 0.35 12.76
C GLN A 68 9.04 1.13 13.41
N THR A 69 8.69 0.80 14.64
CA THR A 69 7.60 1.44 15.40
C THR A 69 7.87 2.94 15.60
N GLU A 70 9.11 3.31 15.91
CA GLU A 70 9.52 4.71 16.12
C GLU A 70 9.39 5.51 14.82
N VAL A 71 9.64 4.90 13.66
CA VAL A 71 9.46 5.58 12.37
C VAL A 71 7.97 5.81 12.08
N LYS A 72 7.08 4.92 12.53
CA LYS A 72 5.63 5.14 12.43
C LYS A 72 5.21 6.37 13.24
N THR A 73 5.74 6.55 14.45
CA THR A 73 5.38 7.68 15.31
C THR A 73 6.08 8.97 14.87
N ASP A 74 7.38 8.94 14.65
CA ASP A 74 8.20 10.15 14.55
C ASP A 74 8.17 10.72 13.12
N VAL A 75 8.22 9.84 12.11
CA VAL A 75 8.23 10.24 10.71
C VAL A 75 6.84 10.30 10.13
N LEU A 76 6.01 9.27 10.35
CA LEU A 76 4.65 9.22 9.81
C LEU A 76 3.62 9.89 10.72
N GLY A 77 3.91 10.11 12.01
CA GLY A 77 3.01 10.82 12.91
C GLY A 77 1.86 9.96 13.43
N VAL A 78 1.99 8.63 13.40
CA VAL A 78 1.00 7.72 13.99
C VAL A 78 0.85 8.02 15.49
N ASP A 79 -0.39 8.10 15.98
CA ASP A 79 -0.65 8.28 17.41
C ASP A 79 -0.10 7.07 18.20
N LYS A 80 0.71 7.35 19.23
CA LYS A 80 1.28 6.34 20.13
C LYS A 80 0.20 5.49 20.79
N ASN A 81 -0.98 6.06 21.04
CA ASN A 81 -2.13 5.30 21.58
C ASN A 81 -2.56 4.14 20.66
N ILE A 82 -2.38 4.26 19.34
CA ILE A 82 -2.71 3.18 18.40
C ILE A 82 -1.73 2.02 18.58
N VAL A 83 -0.44 2.32 18.76
CA VAL A 83 0.60 1.31 19.02
C VAL A 83 0.31 0.59 20.34
N GLU A 84 0.01 1.35 21.41
CA GLU A 84 -0.21 0.80 22.75
C GLU A 84 -1.47 -0.07 22.84
N LYS A 85 -2.57 0.36 22.22
CA LYS A 85 -3.87 -0.34 22.33
C LYS A 85 -4.03 -1.51 21.37
N PHE A 86 -3.55 -1.38 20.13
CA PHE A 86 -3.85 -2.34 19.06
C PHE A 86 -2.60 -3.06 18.54
N GLY A 87 -1.42 -2.50 18.77
CA GLY A 87 -0.16 -2.96 18.20
C GLY A 87 0.01 -2.53 16.73
N VAL A 88 1.20 -2.77 16.18
CA VAL A 88 1.59 -2.44 14.80
C VAL A 88 1.04 -3.42 13.77
N VAL A 89 0.56 -4.61 14.17
CA VAL A 89 -0.08 -5.59 13.29
C VAL A 89 -1.58 -5.61 13.53
N SER A 90 -2.27 -4.53 13.16
CA SER A 90 -3.70 -4.33 13.41
C SER A 90 -4.38 -3.58 12.27
N GLU A 91 -5.71 -3.61 12.27
CA GLU A 91 -6.51 -2.82 11.33
C GLU A 91 -6.38 -1.33 11.64
N GLU A 92 -6.42 -0.96 12.91
CA GLU A 92 -6.31 0.41 13.40
C GLU A 92 -4.97 1.05 13.00
N MET A 93 -3.87 0.30 13.12
CA MET A 93 -2.57 0.75 12.61
C MET A 93 -2.59 0.97 11.10
N SER A 94 -3.18 0.04 10.35
CA SER A 94 -3.28 0.15 8.89
C SER A 94 -4.08 1.40 8.48
N ILE A 95 -5.22 1.65 9.12
CA ILE A 95 -6.07 2.81 8.89
C ILE A 95 -5.32 4.11 9.19
N GLU A 96 -4.70 4.20 10.37
CA GLU A 96 -3.96 5.39 10.79
C GLU A 96 -2.78 5.67 9.85
N MET A 97 -2.03 4.63 9.46
CA MET A 97 -0.93 4.77 8.50
C MET A 97 -1.41 5.34 7.15
N ALA A 98 -2.55 4.87 6.63
CA ALA A 98 -3.11 5.34 5.37
C ALA A 98 -3.55 6.81 5.46
N LYS A 99 -4.22 7.19 6.55
CA LYS A 99 -4.62 8.57 6.80
C LYS A 99 -3.40 9.50 6.87
N ARG A 100 -2.41 9.14 7.68
CA ARG A 100 -1.22 9.97 7.92
C ARG A 100 -0.38 10.19 6.68
N VAL A 101 -0.23 9.18 5.82
CA VAL A 101 0.58 9.35 4.59
C VAL A 101 -0.13 10.19 3.54
N LYS A 102 -1.47 10.13 3.51
CA LYS A 102 -2.27 11.06 2.71
C LYS A 102 -1.98 12.50 3.14
N GLU A 103 -2.11 12.77 4.44
CA GLU A 103 -1.90 14.09 5.02
C GLU A 103 -0.47 14.61 4.79
N LYS A 104 0.55 13.79 5.11
CA LYS A 104 1.96 14.19 5.00
C LYS A 104 2.43 14.48 3.58
N LEU A 105 1.91 13.73 2.60
CA LEU A 105 2.32 13.89 1.20
C LEU A 105 1.29 14.67 0.37
N ASN A 106 0.24 15.21 1.02
CA ASN A 106 -0.84 15.96 0.40
C ASN A 106 -1.37 15.28 -0.87
N SER A 107 -1.66 13.98 -0.76
CA SER A 107 -2.24 13.18 -1.83
C SER A 107 -3.76 13.10 -1.68
N TYR A 108 -4.46 12.66 -2.73
CA TYR A 108 -5.89 12.38 -2.64
C TYR A 108 -6.16 11.09 -1.87
N TYR A 109 -5.38 10.05 -2.15
CA TYR A 109 -5.46 8.73 -1.54
C TYR A 109 -4.22 8.41 -0.69
N GLY A 110 -4.43 7.85 0.49
CA GLY A 110 -3.37 7.18 1.24
C GLY A 110 -3.61 5.67 1.25
N ILE A 111 -2.55 4.91 1.00
CA ILE A 111 -2.59 3.44 1.03
C ILE A 111 -1.56 2.95 2.05
N SER A 112 -1.91 1.97 2.87
CA SER A 112 -0.97 1.41 3.87
C SER A 112 -0.80 -0.10 3.75
N ALA A 113 0.31 -0.60 4.29
CA ALA A 113 0.56 -2.03 4.45
C ALA A 113 1.33 -2.33 5.74
N THR A 114 0.75 -3.14 6.62
CA THR A 114 1.40 -3.62 7.84
C THR A 114 1.11 -5.11 8.12
N GLY A 115 2.03 -5.80 8.80
CA GLY A 115 1.80 -7.17 9.26
C GLY A 115 3.00 -8.11 9.21
N ASN A 116 2.74 -9.39 9.51
CA ASN A 116 3.76 -10.41 9.71
C ASN A 116 3.99 -11.25 8.45
N LEU A 117 5.03 -10.95 7.67
CA LEU A 117 5.40 -11.78 6.51
C LEU A 117 6.18 -13.04 6.88
N GLY A 118 6.65 -13.15 8.13
CA GLY A 118 7.49 -14.25 8.60
C GLY A 118 8.97 -14.16 8.21
N PRO A 119 9.80 -15.15 8.61
CA PRO A 119 9.41 -16.29 9.45
C PRO A 119 9.07 -15.90 10.89
N SER A 120 9.75 -14.88 11.43
CA SER A 120 9.45 -14.30 12.74
C SER A 120 8.11 -13.55 12.75
N VAL A 121 7.47 -13.52 13.91
CA VAL A 121 6.20 -12.85 14.11
C VAL A 121 6.29 -11.83 15.24
N LEU A 122 5.51 -10.76 15.13
CA LEU A 122 5.33 -9.76 16.17
C LEU A 122 4.02 -9.99 16.93
N GLU A 123 3.98 -9.54 18.19
CA GLU A 123 2.76 -9.44 19.01
C GLU A 123 2.02 -10.78 19.21
N ASN A 124 2.73 -11.91 19.13
CA ASN A 124 2.17 -13.27 19.13
C ASN A 124 1.09 -13.50 18.04
N LYS A 125 1.04 -12.63 17.02
CA LYS A 125 0.10 -12.72 15.90
C LYS A 125 0.65 -13.62 14.81
N ARG A 126 -0.21 -14.39 14.15
CA ARG A 126 0.22 -15.43 13.20
C ARG A 126 1.03 -14.86 12.02
N LYS A 127 1.99 -15.65 11.52
CA LYS A 127 2.63 -15.41 10.21
C LYS A 127 1.53 -15.38 9.14
N GLY A 128 1.66 -14.47 8.19
CA GLY A 128 0.69 -14.26 7.12
C GLY A 128 -0.43 -13.30 7.47
N LEU A 129 -0.57 -12.91 8.75
CA LEU A 129 -1.54 -11.90 9.14
C LEU A 129 -1.05 -10.52 8.71
N VAL A 130 -1.76 -9.92 7.77
CA VAL A 130 -1.44 -8.61 7.20
C VAL A 130 -2.70 -7.78 7.02
N TYR A 131 -2.53 -6.47 7.06
CA TYR A 131 -3.59 -5.49 6.91
C TYR A 131 -3.17 -4.46 5.87
N SER A 132 -4.14 -4.00 5.09
CA SER A 132 -4.00 -2.85 4.22
C SER A 132 -5.26 -2.02 4.22
N SER A 133 -5.09 -0.70 4.15
CA SER A 133 -6.18 0.24 4.10
C SER A 133 -5.97 1.25 2.98
N VAL A 134 -7.06 1.66 2.35
CA VAL A 134 -7.15 2.78 1.42
C VAL A 134 -8.00 3.85 2.11
N TYR A 135 -7.46 5.06 2.20
CA TYR A 135 -8.11 6.20 2.82
C TYR A 135 -8.23 7.37 1.84
N SER A 136 -9.39 8.01 1.81
CA SER A 136 -9.61 9.34 1.24
C SER A 136 -10.61 10.11 2.10
N GLU A 137 -10.84 11.39 1.80
CA GLU A 137 -11.88 12.18 2.50
C GLU A 137 -13.29 11.64 2.29
N LYS A 138 -13.51 10.78 1.28
CA LYS A 138 -14.80 10.13 1.05
C LYS A 138 -15.04 8.91 1.93
N GLY A 139 -14.01 8.39 2.59
CA GLY A 139 -14.13 7.25 3.47
C GLY A 139 -12.95 6.30 3.40
N ILE A 140 -13.15 5.10 3.92
CA ILE A 140 -12.07 4.15 4.15
C ILE A 140 -12.48 2.73 3.75
N LEU A 141 -11.54 2.03 3.13
CA LEU A 141 -11.63 0.59 2.91
C LEU A 141 -10.41 -0.08 3.54
N SER A 142 -10.66 -0.89 4.56
CA SER A 142 -9.64 -1.66 5.25
C SER A 142 -9.90 -3.14 5.08
N LYS A 143 -8.84 -3.93 4.88
CA LYS A 143 -8.91 -5.38 4.73
C LYS A 143 -7.82 -6.08 5.51
N ARG A 144 -8.25 -7.11 6.24
CA ARG A 144 -7.40 -8.12 6.88
C ARG A 144 -7.21 -9.31 5.93
N PHE A 145 -5.98 -9.78 5.81
CA PHE A 145 -5.64 -10.99 5.08
C PHE A 145 -4.89 -11.97 5.98
N LEU A 146 -5.08 -13.26 5.70
CA LEU A 146 -4.26 -14.34 6.24
C LEU A 146 -3.67 -15.11 5.07
N LEU A 147 -2.43 -14.77 4.73
CA LEU A 147 -1.76 -15.25 3.53
C LEU A 147 -0.73 -16.33 3.87
N SER A 148 -0.64 -17.37 3.03
CA SER A 148 0.25 -18.50 3.25
C SER A 148 1.44 -18.49 2.28
N GLY A 149 2.58 -19.01 2.72
CA GLY A 149 3.76 -19.20 1.88
C GLY A 149 5.07 -18.70 2.50
N THR A 150 6.06 -18.50 1.64
CA THR A 150 7.34 -17.86 2.01
C THR A 150 7.14 -16.37 2.26
N ARG A 151 8.13 -15.72 2.90
CA ARG A 151 8.10 -14.26 3.12
C ARG A 151 7.88 -13.49 1.82
N SER A 152 8.59 -13.87 0.74
CA SER A 152 8.41 -13.24 -0.58
C SER A 152 7.00 -13.48 -1.12
N LYS A 153 6.53 -14.73 -1.10
CA LYS A 153 5.21 -15.05 -1.64
C LYS A 153 4.08 -14.30 -0.91
N ILE A 154 4.17 -14.19 0.42
CA ILE A 154 3.21 -13.41 1.21
C ILE A 154 3.27 -11.91 0.83
N ARG A 155 4.48 -11.36 0.62
CA ARG A 155 4.66 -9.98 0.17
C ARG A 155 4.01 -9.75 -1.20
N ASP A 156 4.28 -10.62 -2.17
CA ASP A 156 3.76 -10.50 -3.54
C ASP A 156 2.22 -10.60 -3.55
N LEU A 157 1.67 -11.58 -2.81
CA LEU A 157 0.22 -11.72 -2.62
C LEU A 157 -0.38 -10.50 -1.94
N LEU A 158 0.30 -9.90 -0.96
CA LEU A 158 -0.17 -8.68 -0.32
C LEU A 158 -0.24 -7.54 -1.33
N ILE A 159 0.81 -7.29 -2.12
CA ILE A 159 0.79 -6.24 -3.15
C ILE A 159 -0.38 -6.40 -4.11
N LEU A 160 -0.59 -7.60 -4.66
CA LEU A 160 -1.71 -7.87 -5.56
C LEU A 160 -3.06 -7.60 -4.90
N ASN A 161 -3.23 -8.01 -3.64
CA ASN A 161 -4.46 -7.74 -2.90
C ASN A 161 -4.67 -6.24 -2.65
N ILE A 162 -3.61 -5.49 -2.35
CA ILE A 162 -3.65 -4.03 -2.19
C ILE A 162 -4.14 -3.36 -3.48
N LEU A 163 -3.59 -3.74 -4.63
CA LEU A 163 -4.01 -3.19 -5.92
C LEU A 163 -5.47 -3.51 -6.22
N LYS A 164 -5.93 -4.73 -5.90
CA LYS A 164 -7.33 -5.15 -6.10
C LYS A 164 -8.29 -4.35 -5.22
N ILE A 165 -7.99 -4.21 -3.93
CA ILE A 165 -8.87 -3.44 -3.04
C ILE A 165 -8.88 -1.96 -3.40
N PHE A 166 -7.74 -1.42 -3.85
CA PHE A 166 -7.69 -0.03 -4.29
C PHE A 166 -8.54 0.17 -5.54
N PHE A 167 -8.42 -0.72 -6.52
CA PHE A 167 -9.26 -0.66 -7.72
C PHE A 167 -10.76 -0.76 -7.40
N ILE A 168 -11.18 -1.68 -6.51
CA ILE A 168 -12.57 -1.79 -6.05
C ILE A 168 -13.04 -0.49 -5.37
N TYR A 169 -12.17 0.13 -4.56
CA TYR A 169 -12.47 1.41 -3.93
C TYR A 169 -12.71 2.52 -4.97
N LEU A 170 -11.89 2.56 -6.03
CA LEU A 170 -12.05 3.52 -7.12
C LEU A 170 -13.34 3.28 -7.93
N GLU A 171 -13.70 2.03 -8.21
CA GLU A 171 -14.96 1.70 -8.90
C GLU A 171 -16.19 2.11 -8.07
N GLY A 172 -16.13 1.94 -6.75
CA GLY A 172 -17.20 2.38 -5.85
C GLY A 172 -17.39 3.90 -5.79
N GLU A 173 -16.41 4.68 -6.26
CA GLU A 173 -16.51 6.14 -6.34
C GLU A 173 -17.12 6.66 -7.65
N GLU A 174 -17.33 5.80 -8.65
CA GLU A 174 -17.98 6.18 -9.91
C GLU A 174 -19.51 6.25 -9.81
N VAL A 175 -20.08 5.78 -8.70
CA VAL A 175 -21.52 5.75 -8.40
C VAL A 175 -21.94 6.97 -7.58
#